data_AF-A0A7S0AZL2-F1
#
_entry.id   AF-A0A7S0AZL2-F1
#
_cell.length_a   1.000
_cell.length_b   1.000
_cell.length_c   1.000
_cell.angle_alpha   90.00
_cell.angle_beta   90.00
_cell.angle_gamma   90.00
#
_symmetry.space_group_name_H-M   'P 1'
#
loop_
_entity.id
_entity.type
_entity.pdbx_description
1 polymer ?
#
loop_
_entity_poly.entity_id
_entity_poly.type
_entity_poly.pdbx_seq_one_letter_code
_entity_poly.pdbx_strand_id
1 'polypeptide(L)'
;DIRIAFVRKVYGILTAQLALTVAVAAPLSQAEAFVKGNSWLLFLAVGMTFATICAMACCEDICRKFPQNYIFLFTFTAFEGVVVGFASAMYTWQSVVLAAGLTFAIFGGMTLYAWNTTTDFTGLGPYLFGALLAMCVFGSALTILSLCGIRIQWMLMLYDLLGVLLFTFYIIF
;
A
#
# COMPACT_ATOMS: atom_id res chain seq x y z
N ASP A 1 15.17 -16.09 -21.12
CA ASP A 1 16.18 -15.61 -20.14
C ASP A 1 16.00 -14.16 -19.68
N ILE A 2 15.91 -13.18 -20.59
CA ILE A 2 15.83 -11.74 -20.21
C ILE A 2 14.56 -11.41 -19.40
N ARG A 3 13.38 -11.94 -19.78
CA ARG A 3 12.13 -11.72 -19.03
C ARG A 3 12.17 -12.34 -17.62
N ILE A 4 12.71 -13.55 -17.48
CA ILE A 4 12.80 -14.25 -16.19
C ILE A 4 13.80 -13.54 -15.26
N ALA A 5 14.93 -13.06 -15.78
CA ALA A 5 15.89 -12.27 -15.03
C ALA A 5 15.29 -10.93 -14.55
N PHE A 6 14.50 -10.27 -15.40
CA PHE A 6 13.78 -9.05 -15.04
C PHE A 6 12.74 -9.31 -13.94
N VAL A 7 11.90 -10.34 -14.10
CA VAL A 7 10.91 -10.74 -13.10
C VAL A 7 11.57 -11.08 -11.77
N ARG A 8 12.64 -11.89 -11.77
CA ARG A 8 13.37 -12.25 -10.55
C ARG A 8 13.93 -11.01 -9.83
N LYS A 9 14.40 -10.01 -10.57
CA LYS A 9 14.91 -8.76 -10.00
C LYS A 9 13.80 -7.94 -9.35
N VAL A 10 12.66 -7.77 -10.03
CA VAL A 10 11.51 -7.00 -9.50
C VAL A 10 10.93 -7.68 -8.25
N TYR A 11 10.68 -8.98 -8.31
CA TYR A 11 10.17 -9.74 -7.16
C TYR A 11 11.17 -9.77 -6.00
N GLY A 12 12.47 -9.82 -6.28
CA GLY A 12 13.52 -9.71 -5.26
C GLY A 12 13.51 -8.36 -4.53
N ILE A 13 13.31 -7.26 -5.26
CA ILE A 13 13.17 -5.92 -4.66
C ILE A 13 11.89 -5.86 -3.83
N LEU A 14 10.77 -6.32 -4.38
CA LEU A 14 9.46 -6.24 -3.73
C LEU A 14 9.41 -7.06 -2.44
N THR A 15 10.01 -8.25 -2.43
CA THR A 15 10.17 -9.07 -1.21
C THR A 15 11.06 -8.40 -0.18
N ALA A 16 12.17 -7.79 -0.59
CA ALA A 16 13.02 -7.01 0.32
C ALA A 16 12.28 -5.79 0.90
N GLN A 17 11.45 -5.12 0.10
CA GLN A 17 10.62 -4.02 0.57
C GLN A 17 9.59 -4.47 1.59
N LEU A 18 8.88 -5.58 1.35
CA LEU A 18 7.95 -6.16 2.33
C LEU A 18 8.66 -6.59 3.63
N ALA A 19 9.87 -7.15 3.53
CA ALA A 19 10.64 -7.48 4.72
C ALA A 19 11.01 -6.22 5.53
N LEU A 20 11.39 -5.14 4.84
CA LEU A 20 11.70 -3.87 5.48
C LEU A 20 10.46 -3.24 6.12
N THR A 21 9.29 -3.26 5.48
CA THR A 21 8.06 -2.73 6.10
C THR A 21 7.71 -3.49 7.38
N VAL A 22 7.81 -4.82 7.37
CA VAL A 22 7.58 -5.64 8.57
C VAL A 22 8.60 -5.33 9.66
N ALA A 23 9.88 -5.19 9.30
CA ALA A 23 10.95 -4.86 10.25
C ALA A 23 10.73 -3.50 10.93
N VAL A 24 10.20 -2.51 10.22
CA VAL A 24 9.87 -1.18 10.76
C VAL A 24 8.55 -1.20 11.53
N ALA A 25 7.54 -1.92 11.04
CA ALA A 25 6.20 -1.95 11.63
C ALA A 25 6.12 -2.75 12.94
N ALA A 26 6.83 -3.89 13.04
CA ALA A 26 6.76 -4.79 14.19
C ALA A 26 7.14 -4.18 15.55
N PRO A 27 8.17 -3.33 15.69
CA PRO A 27 8.44 -2.65 16.96
C PRO A 27 7.41 -1.55 17.26
N LEU A 28 6.93 -0.85 16.24
CA LEU A 28 5.93 0.22 16.40
C LEU A 28 4.57 -0.32 16.82
N SER A 29 4.16 -1.48 16.32
CA SER A 29 2.90 -2.12 16.68
C SER A 29 2.82 -2.52 18.15
N GLN A 30 3.96 -2.80 18.78
CA GLN A 30 4.06 -3.15 20.20
C GLN A 30 4.21 -1.91 21.11
N ALA A 31 4.52 -0.75 20.54
CA ALA A 31 4.83 0.48 21.27
C ALA A 31 3.62 1.44 21.31
N GLU A 32 2.44 0.97 21.74
CA GLU A 32 1.20 1.75 21.72
C GLU A 32 1.32 3.13 22.40
N ALA A 33 2.02 3.21 23.54
CA ALA A 33 2.20 4.47 24.26
C ALA A 33 3.01 5.50 23.44
N PHE A 34 4.01 5.02 22.69
CA PHE A 34 4.82 5.86 21.81
C PHE A 34 4.01 6.34 20.60
N VAL A 35 3.21 5.45 20.00
CA VAL A 35 2.34 5.74 18.86
C VAL A 35 1.28 6.79 19.21
N LYS A 36 0.62 6.64 20.37
CA LYS A 36 -0.39 7.60 20.86
C LYS A 36 0.24 8.94 21.23
N GLY A 37 1.45 8.96 21.78
CA GLY A 37 2.17 10.18 22.12
C GLY A 37 2.75 10.94 20.92
N ASN A 38 3.04 10.25 19.81
CA ASN A 38 3.70 10.82 18.65
C ASN A 38 2.88 10.71 17.35
N SER A 39 1.60 11.06 17.39
CA SER A 39 0.75 11.05 16.19
C SER A 39 1.25 11.95 15.05
N TRP A 40 2.10 12.94 15.36
CA TRP A 40 2.76 13.78 14.34
C TRP A 40 3.65 12.97 13.38
N LEU A 41 4.25 11.86 13.84
CA LEU A 41 5.05 10.95 13.01
C LEU A 41 4.21 10.28 11.93
N LEU A 42 2.94 9.97 12.22
CA LEU A 42 2.01 9.41 11.24
C LEU A 42 1.78 10.40 10.10
N PHE A 43 1.45 11.65 10.43
CA PHE A 43 1.21 12.69 9.42
C PHE A 43 2.48 12.99 8.61
N LEU A 44 3.64 13.00 9.25
CA LEU A 44 4.92 13.16 8.56
C LEU A 44 5.17 11.98 7.61
N ALA A 45 4.96 10.74 8.07
CA ALA A 45 5.16 9.55 7.26
C ALA A 45 4.23 9.55 6.04
N VAL A 46 2.94 9.85 6.21
CA VAL A 46 1.97 9.98 5.11
C VAL A 46 2.36 11.10 4.15
N GLY A 47 2.80 12.26 4.67
CA GLY A 47 3.29 13.36 3.83
C GLY A 47 4.51 12.97 3.00
N MET A 48 5.45 12.24 3.61
CA MET A 48 6.67 11.76 2.95
C MET A 48 6.39 10.65 1.93
N THR A 49 5.48 9.71 2.21
CA THR A 49 5.09 8.69 1.22
C THR A 49 4.46 9.35 0.00
N PHE A 50 3.54 10.30 0.19
CA PHE A 50 2.95 11.05 -0.91
C PHE A 50 3.99 11.87 -1.69
N ALA A 51 4.88 12.58 -0.99
CA ALA A 51 5.95 13.36 -1.61
C ALA A 51 6.89 12.47 -2.44
N THR A 52 7.26 11.29 -1.95
CA THR A 52 8.09 10.33 -2.69
C THR A 52 7.36 9.76 -3.92
N ILE A 53 6.07 9.44 -3.82
CA ILE A 53 5.25 9.02 -4.98
C ILE A 53 5.22 10.13 -6.03
N CYS A 54 4.94 11.38 -5.63
CA CYS A 54 4.93 12.53 -6.54
C CYS A 54 6.31 12.74 -7.19
N ALA A 55 7.39 12.64 -6.42
CA ALA A 55 8.74 12.76 -6.95
C ALA A 55 9.05 11.65 -7.99
N MET A 56 8.64 10.42 -7.73
CA MET A 56 8.80 9.30 -8.67
C MET A 56 7.97 9.50 -9.96
N ALA A 57 6.77 10.07 -9.85
CA ALA A 57 5.91 10.36 -11.00
C ALA A 57 6.39 11.57 -11.84
N CYS A 58 6.86 12.64 -11.19
CA CYS A 58 7.32 13.84 -11.90
C CYS A 58 8.75 13.69 -12.48
N CYS A 59 9.60 12.87 -11.86
CA CYS A 59 11.01 12.74 -12.21
C CYS A 59 11.37 11.30 -12.63
N GLU A 60 10.61 10.72 -13.56
CA GLU A 60 10.81 9.31 -13.99
C GLU A 60 12.24 9.04 -14.48
N ASP A 61 12.85 9.97 -15.23
CA ASP A 61 14.19 9.82 -15.81
C ASP A 61 15.31 9.73 -14.76
N ILE A 62 15.12 10.36 -13.61
CA ILE A 62 16.06 10.36 -12.49
C ILE A 62 15.79 9.14 -11.61
N CYS A 63 14.52 8.84 -11.36
CA CYS A 63 14.10 7.71 -10.54
C CYS A 63 14.38 6.36 -11.20
N ARG A 64 14.53 6.29 -12.53
CA ARG A 64 14.89 5.05 -13.25
C ARG A 64 16.39 4.80 -13.31
N LYS A 65 17.25 5.75 -12.92
CA LYS A 65 18.72 5.60 -12.97
C LYS A 65 19.28 4.96 -11.71
N PHE A 66 20.27 4.09 -11.89
CA PHE A 66 21.06 3.56 -10.78
C PHE A 66 22.05 4.63 -10.30
N PRO A 67 22.24 4.83 -8.98
CA PRO A 67 21.63 4.12 -7.84
C PRO A 67 20.37 4.77 -7.27
N GLN A 68 19.94 5.91 -7.83
CA GLN A 68 18.88 6.75 -7.26
C GLN A 68 17.54 6.01 -7.08
N ASN A 69 17.19 5.10 -7.99
CA ASN A 69 15.99 4.26 -7.88
C ASN A 69 15.89 3.55 -6.51
N TYR A 70 16.96 2.91 -6.07
CA TYR A 70 16.97 2.17 -4.80
C TYR A 70 16.82 3.08 -3.58
N ILE A 71 17.32 4.32 -3.65
CA ILE A 71 17.21 5.29 -2.57
C ILE A 71 15.75 5.75 -2.43
N PHE A 72 15.10 6.08 -3.54
CA PHE A 72 13.68 6.46 -3.53
C PHE A 72 12.79 5.30 -3.06
N LEU A 73 13.03 4.09 -3.57
CA LEU A 73 12.31 2.89 -3.14
C LEU A 73 12.52 2.61 -1.64
N PHE A 74 13.75 2.67 -1.14
CA PHE A 74 14.04 2.47 0.28
C PHE A 74 13.35 3.53 1.15
N THR A 75 13.42 4.80 0.75
CA THR A 75 12.79 5.92 1.48
C THR A 75 11.28 5.73 1.54
N PHE A 76 10.65 5.46 0.39
CA PHE A 76 9.23 5.15 0.31
C PHE A 76 8.86 3.99 1.23
N THR A 77 9.57 2.86 1.14
CA THR A 77 9.29 1.67 1.94
C THR A 77 9.49 1.90 3.45
N ALA A 78 10.50 2.69 3.85
CA ALA A 78 10.74 2.99 5.26
C ALA A 78 9.59 3.80 5.86
N PHE A 79 9.13 4.85 5.17
CA PHE A 79 7.98 5.65 5.63
C PHE A 79 6.67 4.85 5.58
N GLU A 80 6.48 4.01 4.55
CA GLU A 80 5.33 3.11 4.48
C GLU A 80 5.32 2.12 5.66
N GLY A 81 6.49 1.59 6.04
CA GLY A 81 6.63 0.76 7.24
C GLY A 81 6.21 1.47 8.53
N VAL A 82 6.47 2.78 8.64
CA VAL A 82 5.99 3.60 9.77
C VAL A 82 4.46 3.73 9.73
N VAL A 83 3.87 4.02 8.57
CA VAL A 83 2.41 4.11 8.41
C VAL A 83 1.73 2.79 8.79
N VAL A 84 2.24 1.66 8.28
CA VAL A 84 1.74 0.32 8.62
C VAL A 84 1.95 0.00 10.11
N GLY A 85 3.06 0.41 10.71
CA GLY A 85 3.32 0.26 12.15
C GLY A 85 2.30 1.01 13.01
N PHE A 86 1.98 2.25 12.66
CA PHE A 86 0.96 3.04 13.35
C PHE A 86 -0.45 2.47 13.15
N ALA A 87 -0.78 2.04 11.93
CA ALA A 87 -2.06 1.41 11.65
C ALA A 87 -2.21 0.11 12.45
N SER A 88 -1.21 -0.78 12.41
CA SER A 88 -1.25 -2.06 13.13
C SER A 88 -1.29 -1.89 14.65
N ALA A 89 -0.74 -0.82 15.22
CA ALA A 89 -0.87 -0.50 16.64
C ALA A 89 -2.31 -0.15 17.07
N MET A 90 -3.20 0.18 16.13
CA MET A 90 -4.62 0.48 16.39
C MET A 90 -5.52 -0.76 16.28
N TYR A 91 -4.98 -1.89 15.80
CA TYR A 91 -5.69 -3.16 15.65
C TYR A 91 -5.04 -4.25 16.51
N THR A 92 -5.77 -5.34 16.74
CA THR A 92 -5.20 -6.49 17.46
C THR A 92 -4.22 -7.24 16.57
N TRP A 93 -3.17 -7.83 17.16
CA TRP A 93 -2.18 -8.62 16.43
C TRP A 93 -2.81 -9.76 15.62
N GLN A 94 -3.90 -10.35 16.14
CA GLN A 94 -4.67 -11.40 15.45
C GLN A 94 -5.30 -10.87 14.16
N SER A 95 -5.93 -9.70 14.20
CA SER A 95 -6.51 -9.06 13.02
C SER A 95 -5.44 -8.69 11.99
N VAL A 96 -4.28 -8.20 12.44
CA VAL A 96 -3.17 -7.83 11.56
C VAL A 96 -2.59 -9.05 10.84
N VAL A 97 -2.36 -10.15 11.56
CA VAL A 97 -1.85 -11.40 10.96
C VAL A 97 -2.88 -11.99 9.98
N LEU A 98 -4.17 -11.95 10.32
CA LEU A 98 -5.23 -12.39 9.42
C LEU A 98 -5.26 -11.57 8.12
N ALA A 99 -5.17 -10.24 8.22
CA ALA A 99 -5.14 -9.35 7.05
C ALA A 99 -3.89 -9.59 6.19
N ALA A 100 -2.72 -9.79 6.81
CA ALA A 100 -1.49 -10.15 6.11
C ALA A 100 -1.62 -11.51 5.38
N GLY A 101 -2.26 -12.50 6.01
CA GLY A 101 -2.52 -13.80 5.38
C GLY A 101 -3.47 -13.69 4.18
N LEU A 102 -4.54 -12.91 4.29
CA LEU A 102 -5.50 -12.68 3.20
C LEU A 102 -4.86 -11.95 2.02
N THR A 103 -4.09 -10.88 2.29
CA THR A 103 -3.37 -10.14 1.23
C THR A 103 -2.34 -11.00 0.52
N PHE A 104 -1.59 -11.84 1.26
CA PHE A 104 -0.67 -12.80 0.67
C PHE A 104 -1.39 -13.83 -0.21
N ALA A 105 -2.53 -14.37 0.25
CA ALA A 105 -3.32 -15.33 -0.51
C ALA A 105 -3.89 -14.72 -1.80
N ILE A 106 -4.46 -13.51 -1.72
CA ILE A 106 -4.98 -12.78 -2.89
C ILE A 106 -3.84 -12.49 -3.86
N PHE A 107 -2.75 -11.84 -3.41
CA PHE A 107 -1.61 -11.50 -4.28
C PHE A 107 -0.99 -12.73 -4.94
N GLY A 108 -0.81 -13.83 -4.18
CA GLY A 108 -0.32 -15.10 -4.71
C GLY A 108 -1.27 -15.70 -5.75
N GLY A 109 -2.57 -15.71 -5.46
CA GLY A 109 -3.61 -16.17 -6.40
C GLY A 109 -3.63 -15.35 -7.69
N MET A 110 -3.55 -14.02 -7.59
CA MET A 110 -3.50 -13.12 -8.75
C MET A 110 -2.20 -13.29 -9.54
N THR A 111 -1.07 -13.52 -8.87
CA THR A 111 0.22 -13.79 -9.52
C THR A 111 0.17 -15.08 -10.32
N LEU A 112 -0.40 -16.15 -9.76
CA LEU A 112 -0.61 -17.42 -10.47
C LEU A 112 -1.57 -17.25 -11.65
N TYR A 113 -2.64 -16.47 -11.48
CA TYR A 113 -3.56 -16.16 -12.57
C TYR A 113 -2.86 -15.39 -13.70
N ALA A 114 -2.07 -14.36 -13.36
CA ALA A 114 -1.32 -13.54 -14.31
C ALA A 114 -0.29 -14.35 -15.12
N TRP A 115 0.27 -15.43 -14.56
CA TRP A 115 1.18 -16.31 -15.29
C TRP A 115 0.49 -17.23 -16.29
N ASN A 116 -0.77 -17.59 -16.04
CA ASN A 116 -1.51 -18.54 -16.88
C ASN A 116 -2.42 -17.83 -17.89
N THR A 117 -2.81 -16.58 -17.63
CA THR A 117 -3.75 -15.85 -18.47
C THR A 117 -3.07 -15.24 -19.70
N THR A 118 -3.81 -15.19 -20.80
CA THR A 118 -3.44 -14.48 -22.05
C THR A 118 -4.35 -13.29 -22.31
N THR A 119 -5.16 -12.89 -21.31
CA THR A 119 -6.09 -11.76 -21.42
C THR A 119 -5.35 -10.44 -21.22
N ASP A 120 -5.44 -9.53 -22.19
CA ASP A 120 -4.86 -8.19 -22.10
C ASP A 120 -5.80 -7.22 -21.35
N PHE A 121 -5.36 -6.72 -20.19
CA PHE A 121 -6.12 -5.79 -19.35
C PHE A 121 -5.78 -4.30 -19.58
N THR A 122 -4.92 -3.99 -20.55
CA THR A 122 -4.38 -2.65 -20.84
C THR A 122 -5.45 -1.55 -21.05
N GLY A 123 -6.67 -1.93 -21.46
CA GLY A 123 -7.80 -1.00 -21.65
C GLY A 123 -8.51 -0.56 -20.36
N LEU A 124 -8.24 -1.18 -19.21
CA LEU A 124 -8.92 -0.89 -17.94
C LEU A 124 -8.37 0.33 -17.19
N GLY A 125 -7.26 0.93 -17.65
CA GLY A 125 -6.56 2.02 -16.96
C GLY A 125 -7.46 3.20 -16.56
N PRO A 126 -8.27 3.80 -17.47
CA PRO A 126 -9.15 4.91 -17.13
C PRO A 126 -10.23 4.54 -16.09
N TYR A 127 -10.74 3.31 -16.14
CA TYR A 127 -11.74 2.82 -15.19
C TYR A 127 -11.14 2.63 -13.80
N LEU A 128 -9.94 2.05 -13.72
CA LEU A 128 -9.20 1.89 -12.47
C LEU A 128 -8.85 3.23 -11.85
N PHE A 129 -8.38 4.19 -12.66
CA PHE A 129 -8.10 5.55 -12.20
C PHE A 129 -9.37 6.27 -11.69
N GLY A 130 -10.49 6.16 -12.42
CA GLY A 130 -11.78 6.71 -11.99
C GLY A 130 -12.27 6.09 -10.67
N ALA A 131 -12.12 4.78 -10.52
CA ALA A 131 -12.49 4.07 -9.30
C ALA A 131 -11.58 4.43 -8.12
N LEU A 132 -10.27 4.61 -8.34
CA LEU A 132 -9.32 5.06 -7.31
C LEU A 132 -9.68 6.48 -6.85
N LEU A 133 -9.98 7.38 -7.79
CA LEU A 133 -10.38 8.75 -7.48
C LEU A 133 -11.70 8.77 -6.69
N ALA A 134 -12.69 7.96 -7.08
CA ALA A 134 -13.93 7.81 -6.32
C ALA A 134 -13.67 7.30 -4.89
N MET A 135 -12.76 6.33 -4.72
CA MET A 135 -12.38 5.82 -3.41
C MET A 135 -11.66 6.88 -2.54
N CYS A 136 -10.80 7.72 -3.13
CA CYS A 136 -10.17 8.83 -2.42
C CYS A 136 -11.20 9.89 -1.96
N VAL A 137 -12.09 10.31 -2.87
CA VAL A 137 -13.13 11.30 -2.55
C VAL A 137 -14.09 10.75 -1.49
N PHE A 138 -14.57 9.53 -1.66
CA PHE A 138 -15.46 8.91 -0.68
C PHE A 138 -14.77 8.72 0.68
N GLY A 139 -13.52 8.24 0.71
CA GLY A 139 -12.73 8.12 1.94
C GLY A 139 -12.53 9.45 2.68
N SER A 140 -12.30 10.54 1.93
CA SER A 140 -12.23 11.88 2.53
C SER A 140 -13.58 12.33 3.12
N ALA A 141 -14.70 12.05 2.45
CA ALA A 141 -16.04 12.32 2.97
C ALA A 141 -16.34 11.51 4.25
N LEU A 142 -15.95 10.23 4.31
CA LEU A 142 -16.06 9.40 5.52
C LEU A 142 -15.26 9.98 6.68
N THR A 143 -14.05 10.48 6.39
CA THR A 143 -13.18 11.09 7.40
C THR A 143 -13.80 12.38 7.95
N ILE A 144 -14.30 13.26 7.07
CA ILE A 144 -14.99 14.49 7.48
C ILE A 144 -16.24 14.17 8.31
N LEU A 145 -17.04 13.18 7.89
CA LEU A 145 -18.23 12.75 8.62
C LEU A 145 -17.88 12.21 10.02
N SER A 146 -16.80 11.45 10.13
CA SER A 146 -16.29 10.95 11.41
C SER A 146 -15.81 12.09 12.32
N LEU A 147 -15.22 13.16 11.75
CA LEU A 147 -14.84 14.36 12.51
C LEU A 147 -16.06 15.15 13.00
N CYS A 148 -17.16 15.13 12.25
CA CYS A 148 -18.47 15.68 12.66
C CYS A 148 -19.22 14.79 13.66
N GLY A 149 -18.63 13.69 14.13
CA GLY A 149 -19.19 12.80 15.15
C GLY A 149 -20.16 11.73 14.63
N ILE A 150 -20.33 11.59 13.31
CA ILE A 150 -21.19 10.57 12.70
C ILE A 150 -20.32 9.44 12.18
N ARG A 151 -20.39 8.26 12.82
CA ARG A 151 -19.62 7.07 12.39
C ARG A 151 -20.55 5.93 12.02
N ILE A 152 -20.61 5.61 10.72
CA ILE A 152 -21.44 4.53 10.18
C ILE A 152 -20.56 3.31 9.91
N GLN A 153 -20.60 2.30 10.78
CA GLN A 153 -19.70 1.15 10.73
C GLN A 153 -19.86 0.30 9.45
N TRP A 154 -21.09 0.04 9.00
CA TRP A 154 -21.34 -0.73 7.78
C TRP A 154 -20.76 -0.06 6.53
N MET A 155 -20.71 1.27 6.50
CA MET A 155 -20.16 2.02 5.38
C MET A 155 -18.63 1.92 5.32
N LEU A 156 -17.96 1.86 6.48
CA LEU A 156 -16.52 1.58 6.56
C LEU A 156 -16.19 0.16 6.08
N MET A 157 -16.98 -0.84 6.50
CA MET A 157 -16.77 -2.23 6.03
C MET A 157 -16.94 -2.36 4.51
N LEU A 158 -17.96 -1.69 3.95
CA LEU A 158 -18.16 -1.67 2.50
C LEU A 158 -17.00 -0.96 1.78
N TYR A 159 -16.51 0.14 2.36
CA TYR A 159 -15.36 0.87 1.82
C TYR A 159 -14.10 0.00 1.78
N ASP A 160 -13.80 -0.71 2.87
CA ASP A 160 -12.64 -1.61 2.97
C ASP A 160 -12.75 -2.75 1.94
N LEU A 161 -13.93 -3.35 1.78
CA LEU A 161 -14.18 -4.40 0.79
C LEU A 161 -13.99 -3.91 -0.65
N LEU A 162 -14.55 -2.75 -1.00
CA LEU A 162 -14.38 -2.14 -2.32
C LEU A 162 -12.92 -1.78 -2.58
N GLY A 163 -12.19 -1.31 -1.56
CA GLY A 163 -10.76 -1.04 -1.64
C GLY A 163 -9.94 -2.30 -1.95
N VAL A 164 -10.17 -3.39 -1.22
CA VAL A 164 -9.50 -4.67 -1.48
C VAL A 164 -9.77 -5.15 -2.90
N LEU A 165 -11.02 -5.07 -3.36
CA LEU A 165 -11.41 -5.47 -4.72
C LEU A 165 -10.73 -4.61 -5.79
N LEU A 166 -10.69 -3.28 -5.59
CA LEU A 166 -10.01 -2.35 -6.49
C LEU A 166 -8.51 -2.62 -6.60
N PHE A 167 -7.82 -2.76 -5.46
CA PHE A 167 -6.38 -3.05 -5.47
C PHE A 167 -6.07 -4.45 -6.01
N THR A 168 -7.00 -5.40 -5.87
CA THR A 168 -6.88 -6.72 -6.52
C THR A 168 -6.86 -6.59 -8.05
N PHE A 169 -7.69 -5.72 -8.64
CA PHE A 169 -7.63 -5.46 -10.08
C PHE A 169 -6.34 -4.74 -10.50
N TYR A 170 -5.84 -3.82 -9.67
CA TYR A 170 -4.54 -3.17 -9.91
C TYR A 170 -3.34 -4.13 -9.89
N ILE A 171 -3.44 -5.29 -9.23
CA ILE A 171 -2.36 -6.30 -9.26
C ILE A 171 -2.27 -6.99 -10.64
N ILE A 172 -3.39 -7.16 -11.35
CA ILE A 172 -3.41 -7.81 -12.67
C ILE A 172 -3.10 -6.82 -13.81
N PHE A 173 -3.55 -5.57 -13.66
CA PHE A 173 -3.39 -4.50 -14.65
C PHE A 173 -1.92 -4.11 -14.84
#